data_AF-A0A353FKP0-F1
#
_entry.id   AF-A0A353FKP0-F1
#
_cell.length_a   1.000
_cell.length_b   1.000
_cell.length_c   1.000
_cell.angle_alpha   90.00
_cell.angle_beta   90.00
_cell.angle_gamma   90.00
#
_symmetry.space_group_name_H-M   'P 1'
#
loop_
_entity.id
_entity.type
_entity.pdbx_description
1 polymer ?
#
loop_
_entity_poly.entity_id
_entity_poly.type
_entity_poly.pdbx_seq_one_letter_code
_entity_poly.pdbx_strand_id
1 'polypeptide(L)'
;DHILTLRTEGTGLRTLLLEALPDASLPNGGVGRAANANAVMTGFKAEAVSVKDPSLFQELHFGWAWADHEQPSAGFDYEVVNLLNPFRNDTTGWAVNAHMVPGGRTAFLLADAPFGWSGGTELRITLSYQSTYAQHALGRVRITPGTISDIGLDSLPIADSAWYGTWPYDPESKYSGYDQIFGPEADSTIDFGKKYPPSDYSWVVVDGLADGKVNGNLPAGEKVSFAGKRIYVPSDRKAEFSLGSDDGIQVFLDGAQVFENRIDRGALPDQDRLTLDLTAGEHTLILKIVNTGGAGGYYWNSQAADSVLVGSTVFSLVDAAIRERGANNLAARVSEEWRGKYSPAFRAKQERATSLAAELGELEKTVPLTMVMRERAERRQTYVLMRGQYDQPDMTRPVERGVPTSLGALPEGAPDDRRGLASWMTSAGNPLVSRVFVNRFWEWIFGTGLVATSEDFGMQGEWPSHPDMLDWLAVEFRESGWDVKSMIRLLVTS
;
A
#
# COMPACT_ATOMS: atom_id res chain seq x y z
N ASP A 1 12.35 4.69 -22.66
CA ASP A 1 13.48 3.90 -22.12
C ASP A 1 14.52 4.79 -21.49
N HIS A 2 15.24 4.25 -20.49
CA HIS A 2 16.44 4.84 -19.91
C HIS A 2 17.61 3.87 -20.11
N ILE A 3 18.76 4.38 -20.55
CA ILE A 3 19.97 3.57 -20.78
C ILE A 3 21.00 3.91 -19.70
N LEU A 4 21.48 2.88 -19.02
CA LEU A 4 22.56 2.95 -18.04
C LEU A 4 23.77 2.24 -18.61
N THR A 5 24.94 2.86 -18.47
CA THR A 5 26.21 2.22 -18.77
C THR A 5 27.05 2.13 -17.51
N LEU A 6 27.53 0.94 -17.16
CA LEU A 6 28.49 0.75 -16.08
C LEU A 6 29.62 -0.18 -16.50
N ARG A 7 30.73 -0.14 -15.76
CA ARG A 7 31.90 -0.99 -15.99
C ARG A 7 32.17 -1.84 -14.76
N THR A 8 32.61 -3.07 -15.00
CA THR A 8 32.98 -4.03 -13.96
C THR A 8 34.18 -4.84 -14.40
N GLU A 9 35.05 -5.21 -13.45
CA GLU A 9 36.15 -6.17 -13.66
C GLU A 9 35.72 -7.61 -13.37
N GLY A 10 34.46 -7.82 -12.98
CA GLY A 10 33.94 -9.15 -12.65
C GLY A 10 33.84 -10.07 -13.87
N THR A 11 34.18 -11.34 -13.65
CA THR A 11 34.07 -12.42 -14.63
C THR A 11 33.19 -13.54 -14.07
N GLY A 12 32.50 -14.28 -14.93
CA GLY A 12 31.57 -15.33 -14.48
C GLY A 12 30.37 -14.76 -13.73
N LEU A 13 30.04 -13.48 -13.99
CA LEU A 13 28.87 -12.82 -13.45
C LEU A 13 27.62 -13.50 -14.00
N ARG A 14 26.57 -13.62 -13.20
CA ARG A 14 25.31 -14.23 -13.63
C ARG A 14 24.10 -13.51 -13.05
N THR A 15 24.31 -12.56 -12.16
CA THR A 15 23.22 -11.88 -11.44
C THR A 15 23.31 -10.38 -11.62
N LEU A 16 22.16 -9.72 -11.65
CA LEU A 16 22.05 -8.28 -11.57
C LEU A 16 21.06 -7.92 -10.46
N LEU A 17 21.53 -7.16 -9.48
CA LEU A 17 20.68 -6.54 -8.47
C LEU A 17 20.29 -5.13 -8.94
N LEU A 18 19.00 -4.89 -9.14
CA LEU A 18 18.43 -3.59 -9.42
C LEU A 18 17.85 -3.00 -8.14
N GLU A 19 18.35 -1.85 -7.71
CA GLU A 19 17.84 -1.11 -6.57
C GLU A 19 17.18 0.20 -7.02
N ALA A 20 15.94 0.42 -6.63
CA ALA A 20 15.27 1.70 -6.71
C ALA A 20 15.46 2.47 -5.40
N LEU A 21 16.16 3.60 -5.47
CA LEU A 21 16.62 4.34 -4.29
C LEU A 21 15.70 5.55 -4.02
N PRO A 22 15.23 5.72 -2.78
CA PRO A 22 14.57 6.95 -2.35
C PRO A 22 15.52 8.14 -2.50
N ASP A 23 15.00 9.28 -2.93
CA ASP A 23 15.79 10.50 -3.08
C ASP A 23 14.93 11.74 -2.79
N ALA A 24 15.49 12.71 -2.05
CA ALA A 24 14.78 13.92 -1.66
C ALA A 24 14.37 14.81 -2.86
N SER A 25 15.01 14.63 -4.03
CA SER A 25 14.63 15.31 -5.27
C SER A 25 13.42 14.69 -5.98
N LEU A 26 12.97 13.51 -5.54
CA LEU A 26 11.81 12.80 -6.11
C LEU A 26 10.54 13.14 -5.33
N PRO A 27 9.35 13.06 -5.97
CA PRO A 27 8.07 13.22 -5.29
C PRO A 27 8.00 12.43 -3.98
N ASN A 28 7.58 13.09 -2.90
CA ASN A 28 7.49 12.53 -1.54
C ASN A 28 8.77 11.86 -1.01
N GLY A 29 9.94 12.18 -1.58
CA GLY A 29 11.19 11.50 -1.24
C GLY A 29 11.22 10.02 -1.64
N GLY A 30 10.30 9.57 -2.50
CA GLY A 30 10.14 8.17 -2.90
C GLY A 30 11.08 7.76 -4.02
N VAL A 31 10.71 6.71 -4.77
CA VAL A 31 11.57 6.11 -5.80
C VAL A 31 11.15 6.44 -7.23
N GLY A 32 9.90 6.83 -7.45
CA GLY A 32 9.32 7.10 -8.76
C GLY A 32 9.25 8.58 -9.10
N ARG A 33 9.18 8.89 -10.40
CA ARG A 33 9.07 10.25 -10.94
C ARG A 33 7.63 10.76 -11.01
N ALA A 34 6.65 9.88 -10.93
CA ALA A 34 5.24 10.26 -10.89
C ALA A 34 4.91 11.08 -9.63
N ALA A 35 3.88 11.92 -9.67
CA ALA A 35 3.51 12.80 -8.55
C ALA A 35 3.20 12.05 -7.24
N ASN A 36 2.75 10.79 -7.32
CA ASN A 36 2.52 9.91 -6.17
C ASN A 36 3.78 9.12 -5.75
N ALA A 37 4.93 9.39 -6.35
CA ALA A 37 6.22 8.70 -6.15
C ALA A 37 6.27 7.24 -6.62
N ASN A 38 5.24 6.74 -7.33
CA ASN A 38 5.21 5.37 -7.83
C ASN A 38 5.93 5.21 -9.17
N ALA A 39 6.27 3.97 -9.52
CA ALA A 39 6.88 3.60 -10.80
C ALA A 39 6.39 2.23 -11.28
N VAL A 40 6.39 2.04 -12.60
CA VAL A 40 6.01 0.80 -13.29
C VAL A 40 7.03 0.55 -14.40
N MET A 41 7.95 -0.39 -14.19
CA MET A 41 8.97 -0.73 -15.19
C MET A 41 8.50 -1.92 -16.02
N THR A 42 8.50 -1.80 -17.34
CA THR A 42 7.89 -2.79 -18.25
C THR A 42 8.90 -3.67 -18.97
N GLY A 43 10.19 -3.53 -18.65
CA GLY A 43 11.23 -4.31 -19.29
C GLY A 43 12.62 -4.00 -18.76
N PHE A 44 13.47 -5.02 -18.77
CA PHE A 44 14.88 -4.92 -18.45
C PHE A 44 15.67 -5.66 -19.54
N LYS A 45 16.52 -4.94 -20.28
CA LYS A 45 17.47 -5.53 -21.23
C LYS A 45 18.88 -5.20 -20.83
N ALA A 46 19.82 -6.09 -21.10
CA ALA A 46 21.23 -5.81 -20.88
C ALA A 46 22.11 -6.44 -21.96
N GLU A 47 23.20 -5.76 -22.28
CA GLU A 47 24.27 -6.23 -23.15
C GLU A 47 25.60 -6.09 -22.42
N ALA A 48 26.47 -7.09 -22.55
CA ALA A 48 27.83 -7.07 -22.02
C ALA A 48 28.81 -6.95 -23.19
N VAL A 49 29.75 -6.01 -23.10
CA VAL A 49 30.81 -5.79 -24.09
C VAL A 49 32.16 -5.79 -23.41
N SER A 50 33.12 -6.54 -23.95
CA SER A 50 34.50 -6.53 -23.45
C SER A 50 35.13 -5.16 -23.66
N VAL A 51 35.73 -4.59 -22.62
CA VAL A 51 36.44 -3.30 -22.69
C VAL A 51 37.74 -3.46 -23.48
N LYS A 52 38.40 -4.62 -23.34
CA LYS A 52 39.68 -4.91 -24.00
C LYS A 52 39.53 -5.20 -25.49
N ASP A 53 38.45 -5.88 -25.87
CA ASP A 53 38.14 -6.23 -27.25
C ASP A 53 36.64 -6.03 -27.52
N PRO A 54 36.21 -4.84 -27.98
CA PRO A 54 34.81 -4.53 -28.20
C PRO A 54 34.08 -5.40 -29.24
N SER A 55 34.80 -6.24 -30.00
CA SER A 55 34.17 -7.22 -30.89
C SER A 55 33.56 -8.40 -30.12
N LEU A 56 34.02 -8.64 -28.88
CA LEU A 56 33.43 -9.60 -27.97
C LEU A 56 32.25 -8.93 -27.25
N PHE A 57 31.04 -9.33 -27.63
CA PHE A 57 29.80 -8.89 -27.02
C PHE A 57 28.87 -10.07 -26.74
N GLN A 58 27.96 -9.90 -25.79
CA GLN A 58 26.93 -10.87 -25.42
C GLN A 58 25.63 -10.13 -25.09
N GLU A 59 24.54 -10.46 -25.76
CA GLU A 59 23.20 -10.08 -25.31
C GLU A 59 22.83 -10.94 -24.09
N LEU A 60 22.35 -10.30 -23.02
CA LEU A 60 22.00 -11.00 -21.79
C LEU A 60 20.50 -11.27 -21.79
N HIS A 61 20.15 -12.56 -21.84
CA HIS A 61 18.80 -13.05 -21.58
C HIS A 61 18.67 -13.44 -20.10
N PHE A 62 17.48 -13.19 -19.55
CA PHE A 62 17.17 -13.44 -18.14
C PHE A 62 15.95 -14.36 -18.07
N GLY A 63 16.13 -15.55 -17.51
CA GLY A 63 15.07 -16.54 -17.34
C GLY A 63 14.38 -16.48 -15.97
N TRP A 64 14.87 -15.64 -15.04
CA TRP A 64 14.30 -15.55 -13.69
C TRP A 64 14.53 -14.19 -13.05
N ALA A 65 13.54 -13.73 -12.26
CA ALA A 65 13.65 -12.54 -11.43
C ALA A 65 12.82 -12.67 -10.13
N TRP A 66 13.22 -11.89 -9.12
CA TRP A 66 12.53 -11.80 -7.83
C TRP A 66 12.63 -10.40 -7.24
N ALA A 67 11.56 -9.91 -6.62
CA ALA A 67 11.51 -8.61 -6.00
C ALA A 67 11.26 -8.73 -4.49
N ASP A 68 11.75 -7.74 -3.76
CA ASP A 68 11.46 -7.62 -2.33
C ASP A 68 10.03 -7.14 -2.05
N HIS A 69 9.36 -6.58 -3.06
CA HIS A 69 8.00 -6.07 -2.99
C HIS A 69 7.42 -5.86 -4.41
N GLU A 70 6.18 -6.28 -4.59
CA GLU A 70 5.36 -6.05 -5.78
C GLU A 70 4.03 -5.38 -5.39
N GLN A 71 3.50 -4.53 -6.26
CA GLN A 71 2.17 -3.98 -6.08
C GLN A 71 1.13 -5.09 -6.29
N PRO A 72 0.12 -5.24 -5.41
CA PRO A 72 -0.98 -6.15 -5.68
C PRO A 72 -1.64 -5.87 -7.03
N SER A 73 -2.04 -6.94 -7.71
CA SER A 73 -2.80 -6.85 -8.96
C SER A 73 -4.10 -6.04 -8.78
N ALA A 74 -4.40 -5.20 -9.75
CA ALA A 74 -5.60 -4.36 -9.80
C ALA A 74 -6.07 -4.20 -11.26
N GLY A 75 -6.26 -5.32 -11.95
CA GLY A 75 -6.50 -5.40 -13.40
C GLY A 75 -5.22 -5.39 -14.25
N PHE A 76 -4.06 -5.50 -13.60
CA PHE A 76 -2.72 -5.43 -14.19
C PHE A 76 -1.83 -6.51 -13.58
N ASP A 77 -0.87 -6.99 -14.36
CA ASP A 77 0.16 -7.90 -13.87
C ASP A 77 1.40 -7.12 -13.47
N TYR A 78 1.59 -6.98 -12.16
CA TYR A 78 2.62 -6.13 -11.57
C TYR A 78 3.86 -6.86 -11.08
N GLU A 79 3.97 -8.16 -11.37
CA GLU A 79 5.08 -8.99 -10.91
C GLU A 79 6.40 -8.64 -11.62
N VAL A 80 7.52 -8.81 -10.92
CA VAL A 80 8.86 -8.49 -11.40
C VAL A 80 9.29 -9.33 -12.59
N VAL A 81 8.73 -10.54 -12.74
CA VAL A 81 9.02 -11.44 -13.86
C VAL A 81 8.60 -10.84 -15.21
N ASN A 82 7.69 -9.85 -15.22
CA ASN A 82 7.35 -9.12 -16.44
C ASN A 82 8.52 -8.32 -17.01
N LEU A 83 9.58 -8.08 -16.25
CA LEU A 83 10.80 -7.45 -16.75
C LEU A 83 11.58 -8.32 -17.74
N LEU A 84 11.44 -9.65 -17.63
CA LEU A 84 12.19 -10.65 -18.40
C LEU A 84 11.78 -10.67 -19.87
N ASN A 85 10.55 -10.26 -20.16
CA ASN A 85 10.00 -10.18 -21.51
C ASN A 85 9.52 -8.74 -21.79
N PRO A 86 10.44 -7.87 -22.24
CA PRO A 86 10.16 -6.45 -22.40
C PRO A 86 9.03 -6.20 -23.41
N PHE A 87 7.95 -5.60 -22.90
CA PHE A 87 6.70 -5.23 -23.60
C PHE A 87 5.90 -6.39 -24.20
N ARG A 88 5.17 -7.10 -23.33
CA ARG A 88 4.09 -8.00 -23.77
C ARG A 88 2.81 -7.23 -24.10
N ASN A 89 2.46 -6.25 -23.27
CA ASN A 89 1.37 -5.29 -23.47
C ASN A 89 1.56 -4.09 -22.52
N ASP A 90 0.61 -3.15 -22.53
CA ASP A 90 0.61 -1.97 -21.64
C ASP A 90 0.04 -2.24 -20.24
N THR A 91 -0.39 -3.49 -19.97
CA THR A 91 -0.96 -3.94 -18.69
C THR A 91 -0.03 -4.83 -17.84
N THR A 92 1.21 -5.03 -18.31
CA THR A 92 2.23 -5.86 -17.65
C THR A 92 3.46 -5.01 -17.29
N GLY A 93 4.07 -5.26 -16.13
CA GLY A 93 5.34 -4.65 -15.72
C GLY A 93 5.50 -4.58 -14.22
N TRP A 94 6.73 -4.51 -13.71
CA TRP A 94 6.98 -4.42 -12.28
C TRP A 94 6.53 -3.07 -11.69
N ALA A 95 5.47 -3.07 -10.87
CA ALA A 95 5.05 -1.89 -10.13
C ALA A 95 5.57 -1.91 -8.68
N VAL A 96 6.26 -0.84 -8.29
CA VAL A 96 6.97 -0.77 -7.00
C VAL A 96 6.08 -0.44 -5.81
N ASN A 97 4.83 -0.03 -6.02
CA ASN A 97 3.88 0.34 -4.97
C ASN A 97 4.37 1.44 -3.99
N ALA A 98 5.22 2.37 -4.45
CA ALA A 98 5.89 3.32 -3.55
C ALA A 98 4.96 4.39 -2.95
N HIS A 99 3.76 4.54 -3.50
CA HIS A 99 2.73 5.44 -3.01
C HIS A 99 1.97 4.90 -1.79
N MET A 100 1.93 3.56 -1.62
CA MET A 100 1.30 2.90 -0.46
C MET A 100 2.35 2.44 0.55
N VAL A 101 3.49 1.96 0.07
CA VAL A 101 4.58 1.45 0.91
C VAL A 101 5.82 2.32 0.65
N PRO A 102 6.17 3.26 1.54
CA PRO A 102 7.37 4.08 1.35
C PRO A 102 8.67 3.27 1.34
N GLY A 103 9.78 3.90 0.94
CA GLY A 103 11.11 3.31 0.95
C GLY A 103 11.56 2.77 -0.41
N GLY A 104 12.78 2.22 -0.43
CA GLY A 104 13.40 1.69 -1.64
C GLY A 104 12.81 0.36 -2.10
N ARG A 105 13.24 -0.11 -3.27
CA ARG A 105 12.92 -1.47 -3.77
C ARG A 105 14.16 -2.16 -4.30
N THR A 106 14.11 -3.48 -4.29
CA THR A 106 15.18 -4.33 -4.80
C THR A 106 14.60 -5.44 -5.66
N ALA A 107 15.11 -5.57 -6.87
CA ALA A 107 14.87 -6.70 -7.75
C ALA A 107 16.19 -7.43 -8.02
N PHE A 108 16.12 -8.75 -8.09
CA PHE A 108 17.23 -9.64 -8.37
C PHE A 108 16.90 -10.38 -9.66
N LEU A 109 17.71 -10.16 -10.70
CA LEU A 109 17.60 -10.83 -12.00
C LEU A 109 18.74 -11.84 -12.17
N LEU A 110 18.40 -13.01 -12.74
CA LEU A 110 19.33 -14.08 -13.07
C LEU A 110 19.47 -14.20 -14.58
N ALA A 111 20.69 -14.07 -15.09
CA ALA A 111 21.01 -14.30 -16.49
C ALA A 111 21.10 -15.80 -16.79
N ASP A 112 20.65 -16.19 -17.99
CA ASP A 112 20.60 -17.60 -18.41
C ASP A 112 22.00 -18.21 -18.43
N ALA A 113 22.99 -17.43 -18.88
CA ALA A 113 24.39 -17.81 -18.95
C ALA A 113 25.30 -16.82 -18.20
N PRO A 114 26.46 -17.28 -17.67
CA PRO A 114 27.48 -16.40 -17.14
C PRO A 114 28.00 -15.41 -18.20
N PHE A 115 28.47 -14.25 -17.76
CA PHE A 115 29.03 -13.20 -18.61
C PHE A 115 30.23 -12.50 -17.95
N GLY A 116 30.92 -11.67 -18.73
CA GLY A 116 32.02 -10.83 -18.29
C GLY A 116 33.41 -11.36 -18.68
N TRP A 117 34.33 -10.44 -18.97
CA TRP A 117 35.67 -10.71 -19.46
C TRP A 117 36.76 -10.13 -18.54
N SER A 118 37.91 -10.80 -18.52
CA SER A 118 39.11 -10.29 -17.86
C SER A 118 39.60 -9.01 -18.53
N GLY A 119 39.90 -7.97 -17.74
CA GLY A 119 40.30 -6.66 -18.27
C GLY A 119 39.12 -5.72 -18.55
N GLY A 120 37.95 -6.04 -17.99
CA GLY A 120 36.82 -5.13 -17.93
C GLY A 120 35.67 -5.52 -18.87
N THR A 121 34.46 -5.34 -18.36
CA THR A 121 33.19 -5.49 -19.08
C THR A 121 32.39 -4.21 -18.94
N GLU A 122 31.92 -3.66 -20.05
CA GLU A 122 30.93 -2.60 -20.09
C GLU A 122 29.54 -3.23 -20.21
N LEU A 123 28.65 -2.92 -19.26
CA LEU A 123 27.24 -3.32 -19.31
C LEU A 123 26.42 -2.13 -19.80
N ARG A 124 25.62 -2.35 -20.84
CA ARG A 124 24.62 -1.41 -21.33
C ARG A 124 23.25 -1.96 -20.98
N ILE A 125 22.53 -1.24 -20.12
CA ILE A 125 21.28 -1.71 -19.53
C ILE A 125 20.18 -0.75 -19.95
N THR A 126 19.12 -1.30 -20.54
CA THR A 126 17.94 -0.55 -20.96
C THR A 126 16.79 -0.86 -20.02
N LEU A 127 16.29 0.16 -19.33
CA LEU A 127 15.09 0.12 -18.51
C LEU A 127 13.91 0.68 -19.32
N SER A 128 12.89 -0.13 -19.55
CA SER A 128 11.73 0.25 -20.35
C SER A 128 10.53 0.66 -19.49
N TYR A 129 9.79 1.67 -19.95
CA TYR A 129 8.64 2.26 -19.26
C TYR A 129 7.53 2.52 -20.28
N GLN A 130 6.83 1.44 -20.66
CA GLN A 130 5.80 1.44 -21.70
C GLN A 130 4.41 1.13 -21.14
N SER A 131 4.21 1.31 -19.83
CA SER A 131 2.91 1.13 -19.19
C SER A 131 1.94 2.24 -19.62
N THR A 132 0.64 2.01 -19.42
CA THR A 132 -0.40 3.04 -19.61
C THR A 132 -0.14 4.33 -18.80
N TYR A 133 0.67 4.25 -17.74
CA TYR A 133 1.04 5.37 -16.88
C TYR A 133 2.39 6.00 -17.29
N ALA A 134 2.40 6.85 -18.33
CA ALA A 134 3.62 7.40 -18.93
C ALA A 134 4.63 8.09 -17.97
N GLN A 135 4.17 8.61 -16.82
CA GLN A 135 5.04 9.29 -15.84
C GLN A 135 5.64 8.35 -14.78
N HIS A 136 5.25 7.07 -14.76
CA HIS A 136 5.65 6.09 -13.74
C HIS A 136 7.01 5.47 -14.06
N ALA A 137 8.05 6.30 -14.13
CA ALA A 137 9.43 5.85 -14.29
C ALA A 137 10.22 5.90 -12.98
N LEU A 138 11.20 5.02 -12.81
CA LEU A 138 12.11 5.08 -11.66
C LEU A 138 12.97 6.35 -11.73
N GLY A 139 13.16 6.96 -10.58
CA GLY A 139 13.90 8.21 -10.40
C GLY A 139 15.40 8.00 -10.30
N ARG A 140 15.82 7.29 -9.25
CA ARG A 140 17.21 6.98 -8.93
C ARG A 140 17.38 5.46 -8.80
N VAL A 141 18.32 4.91 -9.55
CA VAL A 141 18.55 3.47 -9.62
C VAL A 141 20.02 3.13 -9.42
N ARG A 142 20.28 1.94 -8.90
CA ARG A 142 21.62 1.34 -8.84
C ARG A 142 21.54 -0.08 -9.41
N ILE A 143 22.56 -0.46 -10.17
CA ILE A 143 22.74 -1.83 -10.63
C ILE A 143 24.02 -2.38 -10.00
N THR A 144 23.94 -3.58 -9.41
CA THR A 144 25.09 -4.31 -8.89
C THR A 144 25.18 -5.68 -9.54
N PRO A 145 26.15 -5.92 -10.44
CA PRO A 145 26.42 -7.26 -10.96
C PRO A 145 27.02 -8.17 -9.90
N GLY A 146 26.69 -9.46 -9.97
CA GLY A 146 27.21 -10.46 -9.05
C GLY A 146 27.36 -11.85 -9.68
N THR A 147 27.90 -12.76 -8.88
CA THR A 147 28.01 -14.19 -9.17
C THR A 147 27.00 -14.95 -8.33
N ILE A 148 26.68 -16.18 -8.73
CA ILE A 148 25.89 -17.11 -7.92
C ILE A 148 26.53 -18.49 -8.02
N SER A 149 26.60 -19.22 -6.91
CA SER A 149 27.05 -20.62 -6.91
C SER A 149 25.91 -21.56 -7.31
N ASP A 150 26.23 -22.80 -7.67
CA ASP A 150 25.21 -23.81 -8.01
C ASP A 150 24.25 -24.05 -6.83
N ILE A 151 24.77 -24.12 -5.60
CA ILE A 151 23.94 -24.23 -4.38
C ILE A 151 23.01 -23.02 -4.24
N GLY A 152 23.51 -21.81 -4.51
CA GLY A 152 22.69 -20.60 -4.48
C GLY A 152 21.60 -20.63 -5.54
N LEU A 153 21.93 -21.07 -6.75
CA LEU A 153 21.00 -21.23 -7.87
C LEU A 153 19.87 -22.21 -7.53
N ASP A 154 20.21 -23.36 -6.96
CA ASP A 154 19.23 -24.39 -6.57
C ASP A 154 18.34 -23.94 -5.40
N SER A 155 18.83 -23.02 -4.57
CA SER A 155 18.04 -22.42 -3.48
C SER A 155 17.06 -21.33 -3.93
N LEU A 156 17.17 -20.83 -5.16
CA LEU A 156 16.22 -19.83 -5.67
C LEU A 156 14.82 -20.46 -5.84
N PRO A 157 13.74 -19.75 -5.47
CA PRO A 157 12.37 -20.24 -5.65
C PRO A 157 11.95 -20.24 -7.12
N ILE A 158 10.89 -20.99 -7.43
CA ILE A 158 10.11 -20.72 -8.64
C ILE A 158 9.49 -19.33 -8.47
N ALA A 159 9.66 -18.47 -9.47
CA ALA A 159 9.01 -17.17 -9.51
C ALA A 159 7.76 -17.25 -10.37
N ASP A 160 6.76 -16.44 -10.04
CA ASP A 160 5.43 -16.53 -10.62
C ASP A 160 5.03 -15.22 -11.28
N SER A 161 4.29 -15.30 -12.37
CA SER A 161 3.47 -14.16 -12.81
C SER A 161 2.17 -14.08 -12.00
N ALA A 162 1.39 -13.02 -12.22
CA ALA A 162 0.00 -13.00 -11.79
C ALA A 162 -0.79 -14.20 -12.36
N TRP A 163 -1.92 -14.51 -11.73
CA TRP A 163 -2.91 -15.42 -12.29
C TRP A 163 -3.76 -14.72 -13.36
N TYR A 164 -4.07 -15.46 -14.41
CA TYR A 164 -4.96 -15.06 -15.49
C TYR A 164 -6.14 -16.01 -15.58
N GLY A 165 -7.21 -15.51 -16.19
CA GLY A 165 -8.44 -16.24 -16.36
C GLY A 165 -9.00 -16.15 -17.76
N THR A 166 -9.68 -17.22 -18.17
CA THR A 166 -10.62 -17.20 -19.29
C THR A 166 -11.78 -18.13 -18.98
N TRP A 167 -13.00 -17.59 -18.92
CA TRP A 167 -14.25 -18.25 -18.54
C TRP A 167 -15.44 -17.28 -18.73
N PRO A 168 -16.71 -17.72 -18.64
CA PRO A 168 -17.23 -19.10 -18.51
C PRO A 168 -17.37 -19.86 -19.83
N TYR A 169 -16.88 -21.09 -19.93
CA TYR A 169 -17.19 -21.96 -21.07
C TYR A 169 -18.36 -22.90 -20.76
N ASP A 170 -19.22 -23.12 -21.75
CA ASP A 170 -20.38 -24.01 -21.67
C ASP A 170 -20.02 -25.41 -22.20
N PRO A 171 -19.99 -26.44 -21.34
CA PRO A 171 -19.86 -27.82 -21.80
C PRO A 171 -21.18 -28.32 -22.41
N GLU A 172 -21.09 -29.25 -23.38
CA GLU A 172 -22.26 -29.90 -23.99
C GLU A 172 -23.17 -30.66 -22.99
N SER A 173 -22.60 -31.13 -21.87
CA SER A 173 -23.30 -31.77 -20.75
C SER A 173 -22.48 -31.64 -19.47
N LYS A 174 -23.10 -31.93 -18.31
CA LYS A 174 -22.49 -31.92 -16.97
C LYS A 174 -21.03 -32.40 -16.91
N TYR A 175 -20.70 -33.51 -17.59
CA TYR A 175 -19.34 -34.10 -17.55
C TYR A 175 -18.55 -33.98 -18.86
N SER A 176 -19.12 -33.46 -19.94
CA SER A 176 -18.38 -33.38 -21.21
C SER A 176 -17.24 -32.36 -21.15
N GLY A 177 -17.26 -31.45 -20.16
CA GLY A 177 -16.20 -30.48 -19.93
C GLY A 177 -14.81 -31.10 -19.82
N TYR A 178 -14.66 -32.34 -19.34
CA TYR A 178 -13.34 -33.00 -19.25
C TYR A 178 -12.77 -33.34 -20.63
N ASP A 179 -13.59 -33.84 -21.54
CA ASP A 179 -13.15 -34.37 -22.84
C ASP A 179 -13.26 -33.34 -23.97
N GLN A 180 -14.09 -32.32 -23.79
CA GLN A 180 -14.27 -31.22 -24.75
C GLN A 180 -13.04 -30.30 -24.77
N ILE A 181 -12.62 -29.94 -25.99
CA ILE A 181 -11.52 -29.01 -26.25
C ILE A 181 -12.10 -27.61 -26.42
N PHE A 182 -11.68 -26.67 -25.56
CA PHE A 182 -12.08 -25.26 -25.59
C PHE A 182 -10.98 -24.36 -26.16
N GLY A 183 -9.73 -24.84 -26.20
CA GLY A 183 -8.60 -24.13 -26.78
C GLY A 183 -7.52 -23.71 -25.77
N PRO A 184 -7.84 -23.08 -24.62
CA PRO A 184 -6.82 -22.65 -23.67
C PRO A 184 -5.93 -23.79 -23.16
N GLU A 185 -6.44 -25.01 -23.00
CA GLU A 185 -5.65 -26.17 -22.56
C GLU A 185 -4.44 -26.50 -23.46
N ALA A 186 -4.45 -26.07 -24.72
CA ALA A 186 -3.37 -26.30 -25.68
C ALA A 186 -2.34 -25.16 -25.74
N ASP A 187 -2.50 -24.11 -24.92
CA ASP A 187 -1.58 -22.99 -24.91
C ASP A 187 -0.25 -23.35 -24.24
N SER A 188 0.85 -23.11 -24.96
CA SER A 188 2.21 -23.13 -24.41
C SER A 188 2.68 -21.76 -23.91
N THR A 189 1.87 -20.72 -24.13
CA THR A 189 2.11 -19.34 -23.67
C THR A 189 0.79 -18.61 -23.47
N ILE A 190 0.77 -17.66 -22.54
CA ILE A 190 -0.42 -16.84 -22.25
C ILE A 190 -0.43 -15.64 -23.20
N ASP A 191 -1.32 -15.71 -24.19
CA ASP A 191 -1.56 -14.68 -25.20
C ASP A 191 -2.90 -13.97 -24.95
N PHE A 192 -2.83 -12.71 -24.51
CA PHE A 192 -4.00 -11.86 -24.26
C PHE A 192 -4.78 -11.51 -25.54
N GLY A 193 -4.15 -11.61 -26.72
CA GLY A 193 -4.77 -11.34 -28.01
C GLY A 193 -5.51 -12.54 -28.59
N LYS A 194 -5.17 -13.77 -28.16
CA LYS A 194 -5.78 -15.00 -28.67
C LYS A 194 -7.22 -15.12 -28.20
N LYS A 195 -8.10 -15.53 -29.13
CA LYS A 195 -9.54 -15.72 -28.90
C LYS A 195 -9.90 -17.19 -28.98
N TYR A 196 -10.76 -17.64 -28.07
CA TYR A 196 -11.18 -19.04 -27.94
C TYR A 196 -12.67 -19.20 -28.29
N PRO A 197 -13.02 -19.77 -29.47
CA PRO A 197 -14.39 -20.08 -29.84
C PRO A 197 -15.03 -21.12 -28.90
N PRO A 198 -16.38 -21.17 -28.81
CA PRO A 198 -17.35 -20.33 -29.52
C PRO A 198 -17.59 -18.97 -28.86
N SER A 199 -17.07 -18.74 -27.66
CA SER A 199 -17.38 -17.56 -26.85
C SER A 199 -16.48 -16.35 -27.12
N ASP A 200 -15.43 -16.53 -27.92
CA ASP A 200 -14.38 -15.53 -28.21
C ASP A 200 -13.75 -14.91 -26.95
N TYR A 201 -13.64 -15.69 -25.86
CA TYR A 201 -12.90 -15.27 -24.67
C TYR A 201 -11.40 -15.20 -24.95
N SER A 202 -10.69 -14.45 -24.13
CA SER A 202 -9.22 -14.36 -24.12
C SER A 202 -8.73 -14.36 -22.69
N TRP A 203 -7.46 -14.66 -22.48
CA TRP A 203 -6.83 -14.48 -21.18
C TRP A 203 -6.96 -13.03 -20.70
N VAL A 204 -7.29 -12.85 -19.44
CA VAL A 204 -7.30 -11.55 -18.74
C VAL A 204 -6.68 -11.71 -17.36
N VAL A 205 -6.13 -10.61 -16.82
CA VAL A 205 -5.72 -10.57 -15.41
C VAL A 205 -6.96 -10.63 -14.53
N VAL A 206 -6.94 -11.48 -13.50
CA VAL A 206 -8.08 -11.65 -12.58
C VAL A 206 -7.64 -11.34 -11.16
N ASP A 207 -8.24 -10.28 -10.62
CA ASP A 207 -7.94 -9.82 -9.27
C ASP A 207 -8.38 -10.82 -8.20
N GLY A 208 -7.56 -10.96 -7.16
CA GLY A 208 -7.90 -11.75 -5.97
C GLY A 208 -7.65 -13.25 -6.08
N LEU A 209 -7.17 -13.74 -7.23
CA LEU A 209 -6.60 -15.08 -7.35
C LEU A 209 -5.21 -15.12 -6.70
N ALA A 210 -4.95 -16.15 -5.91
CA ALA A 210 -3.67 -16.30 -5.22
C ALA A 210 -3.32 -17.76 -4.94
N ASP A 211 -2.02 -18.04 -4.88
CA ASP A 211 -1.48 -19.29 -4.37
C ASP A 211 -1.76 -19.42 -2.86
N GLY A 212 -1.88 -20.66 -2.35
CA GLY A 212 -2.10 -20.94 -0.93
C GLY A 212 -3.50 -20.61 -0.42
N LYS A 213 -4.43 -20.20 -1.29
CA LYS A 213 -5.83 -19.87 -0.97
C LYS A 213 -6.80 -20.64 -1.87
N VAL A 214 -7.99 -20.93 -1.36
CA VAL A 214 -9.10 -21.40 -2.20
C VAL A 214 -9.64 -20.23 -3.02
N ASN A 215 -9.50 -20.35 -4.34
CA ASN A 215 -9.98 -19.42 -5.35
C ASN A 215 -11.41 -19.80 -5.77
N GLY A 216 -12.42 -19.33 -5.03
CA GLY A 216 -13.81 -19.78 -5.17
C GLY A 216 -14.77 -18.86 -5.95
N ASN A 217 -14.26 -17.78 -6.56
CA ASN A 217 -15.09 -16.85 -7.34
C ASN A 217 -15.19 -17.24 -8.82
N LEU A 218 -15.24 -18.55 -9.11
CA LEU A 218 -15.45 -19.02 -10.48
C LEU A 218 -16.95 -19.05 -10.83
N PRO A 219 -17.30 -19.01 -12.13
CA PRO A 219 -18.67 -19.16 -12.59
C PRO A 219 -19.40 -20.39 -11.99
N ALA A 220 -20.62 -20.16 -11.53
CA ALA A 220 -21.47 -21.19 -10.97
C ALA A 220 -22.26 -21.97 -12.04
N GLY A 221 -22.67 -23.20 -11.69
CA GLY A 221 -23.42 -24.12 -12.56
C GLY A 221 -22.51 -25.04 -13.36
N GLU A 222 -23.08 -25.71 -14.37
CA GLU A 222 -22.33 -26.57 -15.30
C GLU A 222 -21.46 -25.69 -16.21
N LYS A 223 -20.20 -25.51 -15.84
CA LYS A 223 -19.28 -24.52 -16.44
C LYS A 223 -17.84 -25.05 -16.43
N VAL A 224 -17.08 -24.62 -17.42
CA VAL A 224 -15.62 -24.81 -17.44
C VAL A 224 -14.94 -23.46 -17.29
N SER A 225 -13.92 -23.41 -16.43
CA SER A 225 -13.11 -22.22 -16.20
C SER A 225 -11.62 -22.53 -16.31
N PHE A 226 -10.86 -21.64 -16.94
CA PHE A 226 -9.42 -21.80 -17.05
C PHE A 226 -8.70 -20.74 -16.24
N ALA A 227 -7.84 -21.19 -15.32
CA ALA A 227 -6.90 -20.33 -14.62
C ALA A 227 -5.49 -20.67 -15.11
N GLY A 228 -4.73 -19.66 -15.52
CA GLY A 228 -3.37 -19.85 -16.04
C GLY A 228 -2.38 -18.94 -15.35
N LYS A 229 -1.13 -19.33 -15.28
CA LYS A 229 -0.01 -18.46 -14.89
C LYS A 229 1.26 -18.89 -15.60
N ARG A 230 2.25 -18.02 -15.61
CA ARG A 230 3.61 -18.34 -16.04
C ARG A 230 4.45 -18.57 -14.79
N ILE A 231 5.29 -19.58 -14.85
CA ILE A 231 6.26 -19.89 -13.81
C ILE A 231 7.67 -19.81 -14.39
N TYR A 232 8.61 -19.33 -13.60
CA TYR A 232 9.98 -19.08 -13.98
C TYR A 232 10.89 -19.91 -13.09
N VAL A 233 11.54 -20.89 -13.69
CA VAL A 233 12.30 -21.93 -12.98
C VAL A 233 13.80 -21.61 -13.11
N PRO A 234 14.53 -21.37 -12.00
CA PRO A 234 15.91 -20.91 -12.06
C PRO A 234 16.93 -22.01 -12.38
N SER A 235 16.62 -23.27 -12.08
CA SER A 235 17.40 -24.46 -12.45
C SER A 235 16.51 -25.69 -12.57
N ASP A 236 16.91 -26.65 -13.42
CA ASP A 236 16.24 -27.94 -13.59
C ASP A 236 15.96 -28.60 -12.23
N ARG A 237 14.70 -28.97 -11.98
CA ARG A 237 14.27 -29.49 -10.68
C ARG A 237 12.97 -30.26 -10.73
N LYS A 238 12.77 -31.08 -9.69
CA LYS A 238 11.44 -31.59 -9.34
C LYS A 238 10.73 -30.59 -8.45
N ALA A 239 9.49 -30.26 -8.78
CA ALA A 239 8.64 -29.38 -8.00
C ALA A 239 7.36 -30.10 -7.60
N GLU A 240 6.97 -29.94 -6.33
CA GLU A 240 5.72 -30.47 -5.81
C GLU A 240 4.68 -29.37 -5.66
N PHE A 241 3.43 -29.70 -5.99
CA PHE A 241 2.30 -28.80 -5.93
C PHE A 241 1.15 -29.47 -5.18
N SER A 242 0.46 -28.66 -4.39
CA SER A 242 -0.79 -29.02 -3.73
C SER A 242 -1.96 -28.44 -4.50
N LEU A 243 -3.00 -29.25 -4.70
CA LEU A 243 -4.17 -28.85 -5.47
C LEU A 243 -5.46 -29.12 -4.70
N GLY A 244 -6.51 -28.44 -5.13
CA GLY A 244 -7.90 -28.72 -4.78
C GLY A 244 -8.82 -28.18 -5.86
N SER A 245 -10.06 -28.68 -5.91
CA SER A 245 -10.96 -28.38 -7.02
C SER A 245 -12.43 -28.43 -6.60
N ASP A 246 -13.24 -27.62 -7.28
CA ASP A 246 -14.69 -27.59 -7.23
C ASP A 246 -15.21 -27.44 -8.68
N ASP A 247 -15.59 -28.51 -9.37
CA ASP A 247 -15.63 -29.92 -8.91
C ASP A 247 -14.30 -30.64 -9.23
N GLY A 248 -14.01 -30.88 -10.50
CA GLY A 248 -12.78 -31.56 -10.94
C GLY A 248 -11.78 -30.64 -11.62
N ILE A 249 -10.58 -31.17 -11.87
CA ILE A 249 -9.45 -30.39 -12.39
C ILE A 249 -8.64 -31.20 -13.41
N GLN A 250 -8.20 -30.53 -14.47
CA GLN A 250 -7.12 -30.96 -15.36
C GLN A 250 -6.00 -29.91 -15.31
N VAL A 251 -4.74 -30.35 -15.31
CA VAL A 251 -3.57 -29.47 -15.30
C VAL A 251 -2.77 -29.69 -16.57
N PHE A 252 -2.38 -28.60 -17.19
CA PHE A 252 -1.56 -28.58 -18.40
C PHE A 252 -0.28 -27.80 -18.12
N LEU A 253 0.84 -28.34 -18.58
CA LEU A 253 2.15 -27.71 -18.57
C LEU A 253 2.61 -27.59 -20.03
N ASP A 254 2.83 -26.36 -20.47
CA ASP A 254 3.26 -26.04 -21.85
C ASP A 254 2.37 -26.69 -22.94
N GLY A 255 1.06 -26.73 -22.69
CA GLY A 255 0.06 -27.33 -23.59
C GLY A 255 -0.08 -28.85 -23.49
N ALA A 256 0.70 -29.53 -22.64
CA ALA A 256 0.58 -30.96 -22.39
C ALA A 256 -0.17 -31.24 -21.07
N GLN A 257 -1.17 -32.11 -21.10
CA GLN A 257 -1.87 -32.52 -19.87
C GLN A 257 -0.93 -33.35 -18.99
N VAL A 258 -0.75 -32.91 -17.75
CA VAL A 258 0.13 -33.54 -16.75
C VAL A 258 -0.64 -34.10 -15.55
N PHE A 259 -1.89 -33.70 -15.35
CA PHE A 259 -2.73 -34.19 -14.26
C PHE A 259 -4.22 -34.13 -14.63
N GLU A 260 -4.99 -35.06 -14.08
CA GLU A 260 -6.45 -35.05 -14.14
C GLU A 260 -7.03 -35.69 -12.89
N ASN A 261 -8.08 -35.09 -12.34
CA ASN A 261 -8.94 -35.69 -11.35
C ASN A 261 -10.41 -35.34 -11.63
N ARG A 262 -11.22 -36.35 -11.98
CA ARG A 262 -12.65 -36.22 -12.29
C ARG A 262 -13.47 -36.60 -11.06
N ILE A 263 -13.96 -35.62 -10.32
CA ILE A 263 -14.65 -35.83 -9.04
C ILE A 263 -15.62 -34.69 -8.75
N ASP A 264 -16.76 -35.00 -8.12
CA ASP A 264 -17.73 -34.02 -7.62
C ASP A 264 -17.41 -33.73 -6.14
N ARG A 265 -16.97 -32.51 -5.81
CA ARG A 265 -16.58 -32.07 -4.45
C ARG A 265 -16.40 -30.55 -4.40
N GLY A 266 -16.40 -29.98 -3.19
CA GLY A 266 -15.95 -28.61 -2.99
C GLY A 266 -14.42 -28.46 -2.91
N ALA A 267 -13.90 -27.29 -3.28
CA ALA A 267 -12.48 -26.99 -3.26
C ALA A 267 -11.97 -26.76 -1.83
N LEU A 268 -10.97 -27.55 -1.43
CA LEU A 268 -10.26 -27.39 -0.16
C LEU A 268 -8.74 -27.43 -0.41
N PRO A 269 -7.92 -26.85 0.49
CA PRO A 269 -6.48 -27.06 0.46
C PRO A 269 -6.10 -28.55 0.51
N ASP A 270 -4.99 -28.89 -0.13
CA ASP A 270 -4.32 -30.18 0.03
C ASP A 270 -5.10 -31.45 -0.36
N GLN A 271 -6.10 -31.33 -1.23
CA GLN A 271 -6.89 -32.48 -1.68
C GLN A 271 -6.10 -33.42 -2.60
N ASP A 272 -5.32 -32.85 -3.51
CA ASP A 272 -4.47 -33.61 -4.44
C ASP A 272 -3.01 -33.12 -4.39
N ARG A 273 -2.12 -33.93 -4.98
CA ARG A 273 -0.68 -33.66 -5.11
C ARG A 273 -0.22 -33.91 -6.54
N LEU A 274 0.65 -33.05 -7.04
CA LEU A 274 1.28 -33.17 -8.36
C LEU A 274 2.78 -32.93 -8.22
N THR A 275 3.59 -33.81 -8.81
CA THR A 275 5.03 -33.62 -8.94
C THR A 275 5.38 -33.42 -10.40
N LEU A 276 6.09 -32.35 -10.73
CA LEU A 276 6.53 -32.03 -12.08
C LEU A 276 8.05 -32.02 -12.16
N ASP A 277 8.59 -32.61 -13.22
CA ASP A 277 9.98 -32.39 -13.65
C ASP A 277 10.00 -31.11 -14.51
N LEU A 278 10.63 -30.05 -14.01
CA LEU A 278 10.70 -28.74 -14.66
C LEU A 278 12.12 -28.44 -15.09
N THR A 279 12.29 -27.96 -16.32
CA THR A 279 13.56 -27.44 -16.82
C THR A 279 13.73 -25.98 -16.40
N ALA A 280 14.95 -25.45 -16.46
CA ALA A 280 15.19 -24.02 -16.28
C ALA A 280 14.52 -23.20 -17.40
N GLY A 281 13.90 -22.07 -17.04
CA GLY A 281 13.25 -21.16 -17.97
C GLY A 281 11.79 -20.85 -17.63
N GLU A 282 11.09 -20.25 -18.59
CA GLU A 282 9.67 -19.94 -18.50
C GLU A 282 8.83 -21.17 -18.90
N HIS A 283 7.83 -21.47 -18.09
CA HIS A 283 6.80 -22.48 -18.36
C HIS A 283 5.41 -21.88 -18.19
N THR A 284 4.45 -22.41 -18.93
CA THR A 284 3.03 -22.04 -18.83
C THR A 284 2.26 -23.14 -18.13
N LEU A 285 1.63 -22.78 -17.00
CA LEU A 285 0.77 -23.66 -16.23
C LEU A 285 -0.69 -23.26 -16.42
N ILE A 286 -1.55 -24.22 -16.76
CA ILE A 286 -2.99 -23.99 -16.96
C ILE A 286 -3.78 -25.02 -16.17
N LEU A 287 -4.75 -24.53 -15.40
CA LEU A 287 -5.75 -25.30 -14.68
C LEU A 287 -7.07 -25.17 -15.41
N LYS A 288 -7.63 -26.30 -15.85
CA LYS A 288 -8.99 -26.39 -16.37
C LYS A 288 -9.87 -26.95 -15.27
N ILE A 289 -10.76 -26.11 -14.74
CA ILE A 289 -11.70 -26.46 -13.69
C ILE A 289 -13.02 -26.83 -14.34
N VAL A 290 -13.48 -28.06 -14.12
CA VAL A 290 -14.75 -28.55 -14.63
C VAL A 290 -15.74 -28.55 -13.47
N ASN A 291 -16.60 -27.53 -13.43
CA ASN A 291 -17.69 -27.43 -12.47
C ASN A 291 -18.90 -28.19 -13.02
N THR A 292 -19.37 -29.18 -12.27
CA THR A 292 -20.48 -30.03 -12.67
C THR A 292 -21.81 -29.57 -12.05
N GLY A 293 -21.79 -28.53 -11.23
CA GLY A 293 -22.96 -27.83 -10.73
C GLY A 293 -22.69 -27.10 -9.41
N GLY A 294 -23.39 -26.00 -9.15
CA GLY A 294 -23.22 -25.24 -7.91
C GLY A 294 -22.08 -24.22 -7.99
N ALA A 295 -21.39 -23.95 -6.87
CA ALA A 295 -20.23 -23.07 -6.86
C ALA A 295 -19.04 -23.71 -7.59
N GLY A 296 -18.02 -22.95 -7.93
CA GLY A 296 -16.82 -23.47 -8.57
C GLY A 296 -15.56 -22.83 -8.01
N GLY A 297 -14.44 -23.52 -8.09
CA GLY A 297 -13.21 -23.06 -7.46
C GLY A 297 -12.03 -24.01 -7.57
N TYR A 298 -10.87 -23.53 -7.15
CA TYR A 298 -9.66 -24.35 -7.09
C TYR A 298 -8.74 -23.90 -5.96
N TYR A 299 -7.81 -24.76 -5.58
CA TYR A 299 -6.68 -24.45 -4.72
C TYR A 299 -5.40 -24.80 -5.47
N TRP A 300 -4.39 -23.95 -5.37
CA TRP A 300 -3.05 -24.19 -5.90
C TRP A 300 -2.02 -23.67 -4.91
N ASN A 301 -0.98 -24.46 -4.64
CA ASN A 301 0.16 -23.99 -3.86
C ASN A 301 1.43 -24.76 -4.20
N SER A 302 2.53 -24.05 -4.48
CA SER A 302 3.85 -24.66 -4.62
C SER A 302 4.40 -25.10 -3.26
N GLN A 303 4.81 -26.36 -3.16
CA GLN A 303 5.41 -26.93 -1.96
C GLN A 303 6.93 -26.78 -2.05
N ALA A 304 7.41 -25.59 -1.70
CA ALA A 304 8.84 -25.30 -1.69
C ALA A 304 9.56 -26.19 -0.66
N ALA A 305 10.63 -26.87 -1.10
CA ALA A 305 11.51 -27.62 -0.19
C ALA A 305 12.17 -26.67 0.84
N ASP A 306 12.56 -27.20 2.00
CA ASP A 306 13.17 -26.40 3.08
C ASP A 306 14.43 -25.63 2.66
N SER A 307 15.15 -26.15 1.67
CA SER A 307 16.35 -25.54 1.07
C SER A 307 16.04 -24.35 0.15
N VAL A 308 14.78 -24.17 -0.26
CA VAL A 308 14.35 -23.08 -1.13
C VAL A 308 14.11 -21.82 -0.29
N LEU A 309 14.71 -20.72 -0.74
CA LEU A 309 14.55 -19.40 -0.17
C LEU A 309 13.18 -18.83 -0.55
N VAL A 310 12.59 -18.06 0.36
CA VAL A 310 11.26 -17.45 0.20
C VAL A 310 11.31 -15.98 0.59
N GLY A 311 10.43 -15.17 0.00
CA GLY A 311 10.31 -13.75 0.32
C GLY A 311 11.63 -13.00 0.25
N SER A 312 11.97 -12.21 1.29
CA SER A 312 13.22 -11.46 1.31
C SER A 312 14.45 -12.33 1.57
N THR A 313 14.30 -13.58 2.03
CA THR A 313 15.45 -14.46 2.28
C THR A 313 16.22 -14.83 1.02
N VAL A 314 15.62 -14.68 -0.17
CA VAL A 314 16.29 -14.78 -1.48
C VAL A 314 17.54 -13.88 -1.53
N PHE A 315 17.45 -12.67 -0.96
CA PHE A 315 18.56 -11.73 -0.94
C PHE A 315 19.68 -12.13 0.04
N SER A 316 19.53 -13.20 0.83
CA SER A 316 20.64 -13.74 1.63
C SER A 316 21.83 -14.22 0.79
N LEU A 317 21.58 -14.54 -0.49
CA LEU A 317 22.60 -14.87 -1.49
C LEU A 317 23.43 -13.66 -1.93
N VAL A 318 22.98 -12.45 -1.59
CA VAL A 318 23.67 -11.20 -1.90
C VAL A 318 24.67 -10.88 -0.78
N ASP A 319 25.85 -10.38 -1.16
CA ASP A 319 26.91 -10.00 -0.23
C ASP A 319 26.41 -9.08 0.90
N ALA A 320 26.93 -9.28 2.11
CA ALA A 320 26.48 -8.56 3.30
C ALA A 320 26.61 -7.04 3.14
N ALA A 321 27.72 -6.54 2.56
CA ALA A 321 27.92 -5.12 2.36
C ALA A 321 26.94 -4.54 1.32
N ILE A 322 26.43 -5.36 0.38
CA ILE A 322 25.36 -4.96 -0.54
C ILE A 322 24.03 -4.89 0.20
N ARG A 323 23.70 -5.90 1.01
CA ARG A 323 22.47 -5.91 1.80
C ARG A 323 22.40 -4.77 2.81
N GLU A 324 23.52 -4.42 3.44
CA GLU A 324 23.61 -3.34 4.42
C GLU A 324 23.38 -1.96 3.81
N ARG A 325 23.89 -1.73 2.59
CA ARG A 325 23.64 -0.51 1.82
C ARG A 325 22.39 -0.58 0.93
N GLY A 326 21.65 -1.68 1.04
CA GLY A 326 20.52 -2.03 0.20
C GLY A 326 19.32 -1.11 0.43
N ALA A 327 18.46 -0.99 -0.58
CA ALA A 327 17.21 -0.26 -0.44
C ALA A 327 16.34 -0.85 0.69
N ASN A 328 15.64 0.03 1.42
CA ASN A 328 14.61 -0.33 2.39
C ASN A 328 15.08 -1.30 3.52
N ASN A 329 16.26 -1.05 4.09
CA ASN A 329 16.84 -1.83 5.19
C ASN A 329 16.90 -3.34 4.88
N LEU A 330 17.30 -3.70 3.64
CA LEU A 330 17.30 -5.08 3.15
C LEU A 330 17.96 -6.07 4.11
N ALA A 331 19.13 -5.76 4.67
CA ALA A 331 19.80 -6.61 5.66
C ALA A 331 18.94 -6.94 6.88
N ALA A 332 18.19 -5.96 7.41
CA ALA A 332 17.33 -6.16 8.58
C ALA A 332 16.14 -7.06 8.26
N ARG A 333 15.49 -6.83 7.10
CA ARG A 333 14.37 -7.64 6.62
C ARG A 333 14.76 -9.09 6.38
N VAL A 334 15.87 -9.31 5.68
CA VAL A 334 16.45 -10.65 5.47
C VAL A 334 16.69 -11.34 6.82
N SER A 335 17.29 -10.63 7.78
CA SER A 335 17.59 -11.17 9.10
C SER A 335 16.34 -11.50 9.91
N GLU A 336 15.32 -10.65 9.86
CA GLU A 336 14.04 -10.86 10.54
C GLU A 336 13.28 -12.04 9.95
N GLU A 337 13.11 -12.10 8.63
CA GLU A 337 12.40 -13.18 7.96
C GLU A 337 13.12 -14.53 8.14
N TRP A 338 14.45 -14.53 8.04
CA TRP A 338 15.25 -15.72 8.33
C TRP A 338 15.04 -16.22 9.76
N ARG A 339 15.09 -15.32 10.75
CA ARG A 339 14.85 -15.69 12.15
C ARG A 339 13.41 -16.13 12.38
N GLY A 340 12.44 -15.50 11.73
CA GLY A 340 11.04 -15.90 11.75
C GLY A 340 10.83 -17.33 11.27
N LYS A 341 11.50 -17.74 10.19
CA LYS A 341 11.41 -19.10 9.64
C LYS A 341 12.19 -20.12 10.47
N TYR A 342 13.46 -19.81 10.79
CA TYR A 342 14.40 -20.82 11.28
C TYR A 342 14.72 -20.76 12.79
N SER A 343 14.29 -19.72 13.52
CA SER A 343 14.57 -19.59 14.97
C SER A 343 13.29 -19.74 15.83
N PRO A 344 13.08 -20.91 16.48
CA PRO A 344 11.98 -21.09 17.42
C PRO A 344 11.98 -20.06 18.56
N ALA A 345 13.16 -19.70 19.07
CA ALA A 345 13.30 -18.72 20.14
C ALA A 345 12.89 -17.31 19.69
N PHE A 346 13.18 -16.93 18.43
CA PHE A 346 12.72 -15.66 17.87
C PHE A 346 11.20 -15.64 17.75
N ARG A 347 10.60 -16.70 17.17
CA ARG A 347 9.13 -16.82 17.06
C ARG A 347 8.42 -16.70 18.41
N ALA A 348 8.88 -17.44 19.42
CA ALA A 348 8.30 -17.37 20.76
C ALA A 348 8.39 -15.96 21.38
N LYS A 349 9.49 -15.24 21.15
CA LYS A 349 9.63 -13.85 21.60
C LYS A 349 8.74 -12.88 20.81
N GLN A 350 8.60 -13.08 19.51
CA GLN A 350 7.74 -12.27 18.66
C GLN A 350 6.27 -12.44 19.05
N GLU A 351 5.81 -13.67 19.25
CA GLU A 351 4.45 -13.97 19.74
C GLU A 351 4.20 -13.32 21.11
N ARG A 352 5.15 -13.43 22.04
CA ARG A 352 5.10 -12.77 23.34
C ARG A 352 4.99 -11.25 23.20
N ALA A 353 5.79 -10.63 22.33
CA ALA A 353 5.78 -9.19 22.10
C ALA A 353 4.44 -8.73 21.52
N THR A 354 3.91 -9.43 20.52
CA THR A 354 2.58 -9.15 19.94
C THR A 354 1.48 -9.26 20.98
N SER A 355 1.51 -10.30 21.82
CA SER A 355 0.54 -10.47 22.91
C SER A 355 0.60 -9.32 23.93
N LEU A 356 1.79 -8.91 24.34
CA LEU A 356 1.96 -7.80 25.28
C LEU A 356 1.54 -6.45 24.68
N ALA A 357 1.79 -6.23 23.38
CA ALA A 357 1.34 -5.04 22.69
C ALA A 357 -0.19 -4.97 22.60
N ALA A 358 -0.86 -6.11 22.35
CA ALA A 358 -2.31 -6.20 22.37
C ALA A 358 -2.87 -5.93 23.78
N GLU A 359 -2.26 -6.52 24.82
CA GLU A 359 -2.63 -6.27 26.22
C GLU A 359 -2.46 -4.80 26.61
N LEU A 360 -1.35 -4.17 26.20
CA LEU A 360 -1.12 -2.75 26.41
C LEU A 360 -2.20 -1.91 25.72
N GLY A 361 -2.55 -2.23 24.46
CA GLY A 361 -3.60 -1.52 23.74
C GLY A 361 -4.98 -1.64 24.39
N GLU A 362 -5.31 -2.79 24.97
CA GLU A 362 -6.54 -2.94 25.77
C GLU A 362 -6.47 -2.13 27.07
N LEU A 363 -5.34 -2.14 27.76
CA LEU A 363 -5.14 -1.33 28.96
C LEU A 363 -5.28 0.17 28.66
N GLU A 364 -4.67 0.66 27.58
CA GLU A 364 -4.75 2.05 27.16
C GLU A 364 -6.20 2.49 26.88
N LYS A 365 -7.04 1.62 26.32
CA LYS A 365 -8.48 1.88 26.13
C LYS A 365 -9.24 2.03 27.46
N THR A 366 -8.76 1.44 28.55
CA THR A 366 -9.39 1.59 29.88
C THR A 366 -9.06 2.92 30.56
N VAL A 367 -8.04 3.63 30.09
CA VAL A 367 -7.64 4.91 30.66
C VAL A 367 -8.74 5.94 30.38
N PRO A 368 -9.38 6.53 31.40
CA PRO A 368 -10.41 7.54 31.19
C PRO A 368 -9.77 8.77 30.54
N LEU A 369 -10.21 9.08 29.32
CA LEU A 369 -9.76 10.26 28.58
C LEU A 369 -10.72 11.43 28.83
N THR A 370 -10.17 12.62 29.04
CA THR A 370 -10.95 13.87 29.04
C THR A 370 -10.55 14.70 27.83
N MET A 371 -11.54 15.17 27.07
CA MET A 371 -11.29 16.11 25.98
C MET A 371 -10.82 17.44 26.57
N VAL A 372 -9.69 17.93 26.09
CA VAL A 372 -9.16 19.26 26.44
C VAL A 372 -9.09 20.12 25.20
N MET A 373 -9.45 21.40 25.32
CA MET A 373 -9.18 22.37 24.27
C MET A 373 -7.74 22.87 24.43
N ARG A 374 -6.89 22.57 23.44
CA ARG A 374 -5.52 23.07 23.36
C ARG A 374 -5.31 23.84 22.07
N GLU A 375 -4.63 24.96 22.17
CA GLU A 375 -4.19 25.74 21.01
C GLU A 375 -3.24 24.91 20.13
N ARG A 376 -3.44 24.92 18.81
CA ARG A 376 -2.58 24.16 17.88
C ARG A 376 -1.23 24.86 17.73
N ALA A 377 -0.16 24.09 17.54
CA ALA A 377 1.16 24.64 17.23
C ALA A 377 1.16 25.38 15.89
N GLU A 378 0.50 24.80 14.88
CA GLU A 378 0.27 25.43 13.59
C GLU A 378 -1.17 25.93 13.49
N ARG A 379 -1.31 27.19 13.10
CA ARG A 379 -2.61 27.86 12.96
C ARG A 379 -3.32 27.32 11.74
N ARG A 380 -4.60 26.96 11.90
CA ARG A 380 -5.47 26.64 10.77
C ARG A 380 -5.86 27.93 10.07
N GLN A 381 -5.49 28.08 8.79
CA GLN A 381 -5.97 29.18 7.97
C GLN A 381 -7.50 29.15 7.91
N THR A 382 -8.12 30.29 8.15
CA THR A 382 -9.57 30.47 8.08
C THR A 382 -9.89 31.53 7.03
N TYR A 383 -11.11 31.47 6.48
CA TYR A 383 -11.56 32.31 5.38
C TYR A 383 -12.97 32.85 5.68
N VAL A 384 -13.35 33.94 5.02
CA VAL A 384 -14.73 34.43 5.07
C VAL A 384 -15.66 33.40 4.43
N LEU A 385 -16.79 33.11 5.09
CA LEU A 385 -17.76 32.15 4.57
C LEU A 385 -18.74 32.83 3.61
N MET A 386 -18.96 32.22 2.45
CA MET A 386 -19.92 32.70 1.46
C MET A 386 -21.32 32.62 2.03
N ARG A 387 -21.93 33.79 2.29
CA ARG A 387 -23.25 33.92 2.93
C ARG A 387 -23.34 33.23 4.30
N GLY A 388 -22.21 33.02 4.98
CA GLY A 388 -22.17 32.35 6.28
C GLY A 388 -22.30 30.82 6.24
N GLN A 389 -22.25 30.18 5.06
CA GLN A 389 -22.30 28.71 4.98
C GLN A 389 -20.96 28.10 5.41
N TYR A 390 -21.00 27.21 6.41
CA TYR A 390 -19.81 26.66 7.08
C TYR A 390 -18.90 25.81 6.17
N ASP A 391 -19.45 25.26 5.09
CA ASP A 391 -18.79 24.42 4.11
C ASP A 391 -18.42 25.17 2.82
N GLN A 392 -18.68 26.48 2.73
CA GLN A 392 -18.34 27.33 1.58
C GLN A 392 -17.40 28.49 1.94
N PRO A 393 -16.12 28.21 2.25
CA PRO A 393 -15.12 29.25 2.45
C PRO A 393 -14.76 29.96 1.13
N ASP A 394 -14.71 31.28 1.16
CA ASP A 394 -14.11 32.10 0.10
C ASP A 394 -12.59 32.06 0.23
N MET A 395 -11.95 31.14 -0.51
CA MET A 395 -10.50 30.93 -0.49
C MET A 395 -9.69 32.18 -0.90
N THR A 396 -10.34 33.21 -1.47
CA THR A 396 -9.70 34.47 -1.84
C THR A 396 -9.65 35.49 -0.68
N ARG A 397 -10.38 35.23 0.42
CA ARG A 397 -10.53 36.13 1.56
C ARG A 397 -10.09 35.46 2.87
N PRO A 398 -8.77 35.26 3.08
CA PRO A 398 -8.27 34.75 4.35
C PRO A 398 -8.54 35.74 5.48
N VAL A 399 -8.73 35.22 6.69
CA VAL A 399 -8.88 36.01 7.91
C VAL A 399 -7.86 35.59 8.96
N GLU A 400 -7.39 36.57 9.70
CA GLU A 400 -6.55 36.39 10.88
C GLU A 400 -7.38 36.56 12.16
N ARG A 401 -6.77 36.23 13.29
CA ARG A 401 -7.37 36.49 14.60
C ARG A 401 -7.48 38.01 14.83
N GLY A 402 -8.45 38.37 15.63
CA GLY A 402 -8.70 39.76 15.98
C GLY A 402 -10.12 39.95 16.49
N VAL A 403 -10.46 41.21 16.73
CA VAL A 403 -11.80 41.64 17.12
C VAL A 403 -12.43 42.44 15.97
N PRO A 404 -13.76 42.40 15.78
CA PRO A 404 -14.44 43.29 14.86
C PRO A 404 -14.06 44.75 15.11
N THR A 405 -13.70 45.50 14.08
CA THR A 405 -13.25 46.91 14.20
C THR A 405 -14.28 47.79 14.90
N SER A 406 -15.57 47.47 14.78
CA SER A 406 -16.66 48.15 15.49
C SER A 406 -16.59 48.03 17.01
N LEU A 407 -15.86 47.04 17.53
CA LEU A 407 -15.63 46.81 18.96
C LEU A 407 -14.29 47.39 19.46
N GLY A 408 -13.54 48.08 18.58
CA GLY A 408 -12.26 48.69 18.90
C GLY A 408 -11.07 47.76 18.62
N ALA A 409 -10.06 47.81 19.48
CA ALA A 409 -8.83 47.03 19.38
C ALA A 409 -8.52 46.32 20.71
N LEU A 410 -7.77 45.21 20.63
CA LEU A 410 -7.22 44.58 21.83
C LEU A 410 -6.19 45.50 22.50
N PRO A 411 -6.05 45.44 23.84
CA PRO A 411 -5.05 46.21 24.56
C PRO A 411 -3.62 45.90 24.07
N GLU A 412 -2.74 46.88 24.15
CA GLU A 412 -1.33 46.70 23.80
C GLU A 412 -0.69 45.57 24.63
N GLY A 413 -0.04 44.62 23.96
CA GLY A 413 0.58 43.45 24.59
C GLY A 413 -0.38 42.29 24.93
N ALA A 414 -1.68 42.41 24.65
CA ALA A 414 -2.60 41.29 24.80
C ALA A 414 -2.31 40.21 23.72
N PRO A 415 -2.32 38.91 24.07
CA PRO A 415 -2.15 37.85 23.09
C PRO A 415 -3.33 37.82 22.13
N ASP A 416 -3.06 37.66 20.83
CA ASP A 416 -4.10 37.56 19.80
C ASP A 416 -4.67 36.12 19.77
N ASP A 417 -5.33 35.74 20.85
CA ASP A 417 -5.97 34.45 21.07
C ASP A 417 -7.18 34.57 22.01
N ARG A 418 -7.80 33.43 22.34
CA ARG A 418 -8.98 33.39 23.23
C ARG A 418 -8.68 33.93 24.63
N ARG A 419 -7.44 33.83 25.12
CA ARG A 419 -7.05 34.35 26.43
C ARG A 419 -6.97 35.88 26.39
N GLY A 420 -6.48 36.46 25.29
CA GLY A 420 -6.50 37.90 25.09
C GLY A 420 -7.91 38.47 25.05
N LEU A 421 -8.81 37.84 24.29
CA LEU A 421 -10.23 38.22 24.26
C LEU A 421 -10.88 38.15 25.64
N ALA A 422 -10.68 37.06 26.38
CA ALA A 422 -11.21 36.91 27.73
C ALA A 422 -10.70 38.01 28.68
N SER A 423 -9.40 38.31 28.63
CA SER A 423 -8.78 39.35 29.45
C SER A 423 -9.32 40.74 29.12
N TRP A 424 -9.60 41.02 27.84
CA TRP A 424 -10.23 42.27 27.41
C TRP A 424 -11.69 42.38 27.88
N MET A 425 -12.47 41.31 27.70
CA MET A 425 -13.88 41.26 28.12
C MET A 425 -14.03 41.51 29.63
N THR A 426 -13.19 40.89 30.46
CA THR A 426 -13.26 41.03 31.92
C THR A 426 -12.40 42.18 32.47
N SER A 427 -11.90 43.06 31.61
CA SER A 427 -11.06 44.19 32.05
C SER A 427 -11.86 45.21 32.87
N ALA A 428 -11.20 45.88 33.82
CA ALA A 428 -11.86 46.89 34.66
C ALA A 428 -12.45 48.07 33.85
N GLY A 429 -11.92 48.33 32.65
CA GLY A 429 -12.42 49.35 31.73
C GLY A 429 -13.67 48.94 30.93
N ASN A 430 -14.10 47.67 31.00
CA ASN A 430 -15.33 47.20 30.36
C ASN A 430 -16.45 47.06 31.40
N PRO A 431 -17.39 48.02 31.49
CA PRO A 431 -18.46 47.98 32.48
C PRO A 431 -19.62 47.05 32.11
N LEU A 432 -19.68 46.56 30.87
CA LEU A 432 -20.85 45.84 30.37
C LEU A 432 -20.90 44.39 30.86
N VAL A 433 -19.76 43.70 30.89
CA VAL A 433 -19.73 42.26 31.18
C VAL A 433 -20.27 41.96 32.58
N SER A 434 -19.84 42.69 33.61
CA SER A 434 -20.36 42.50 34.97
C SER A 434 -21.83 42.90 35.10
N ARG A 435 -22.25 44.01 34.48
CA ARG A 435 -23.66 44.47 34.50
C ARG A 435 -24.61 43.45 33.88
N VAL A 436 -24.27 42.94 32.69
CA VAL A 436 -25.07 41.93 32.00
C VAL A 436 -25.18 40.66 32.85
N PHE A 437 -24.07 40.22 33.43
CA PHE A 437 -24.03 38.97 34.20
C PHE A 437 -24.83 39.06 35.51
N VAL A 438 -24.69 40.16 36.24
CA VAL A 438 -25.49 40.43 37.44
C VAL A 438 -26.97 40.53 37.12
N ASN A 439 -27.34 41.20 36.02
CA ASN A 439 -28.73 41.28 35.60
C ASN A 439 -29.32 39.90 35.28
N ARG A 440 -28.54 39.01 34.65
CA ARG A 440 -28.95 37.62 34.41
C ARG A 440 -29.10 36.84 35.70
N PHE A 441 -28.20 37.00 36.68
CA PHE A 441 -28.39 36.40 37.99
C PHE A 441 -29.66 36.88 38.68
N TRP A 442 -29.92 38.18 38.63
CA TRP A 442 -31.14 38.77 39.17
C TRP A 442 -32.38 38.18 38.49
N GLU A 443 -32.41 38.16 37.16
CA GLU A 443 -33.51 37.58 36.38
C GLU A 443 -33.73 36.10 36.70
N TRP A 444 -32.67 35.29 36.79
CA TRP A 444 -32.80 33.86 37.11
C TRP A 444 -33.37 33.60 38.50
N ILE A 445 -33.11 34.50 39.45
CA ILE A 445 -33.58 34.35 40.83
C ILE A 445 -34.99 34.94 41.01
N PHE A 446 -35.25 36.12 40.44
CA PHE A 446 -36.45 36.92 40.70
C PHE A 446 -37.45 36.99 39.53
N GLY A 447 -37.12 36.38 38.40
CA GLY A 447 -37.98 36.23 37.21
C GLY A 447 -37.93 37.38 36.21
N THR A 448 -37.51 38.58 36.60
CA THR A 448 -37.31 39.72 35.69
C THR A 448 -36.03 40.45 36.07
N GLY A 449 -35.16 40.70 35.10
CA GLY A 449 -33.92 41.44 35.31
C GLY A 449 -34.18 42.89 35.74
N LEU A 450 -33.18 43.53 36.33
CA LEU A 450 -33.18 44.97 36.58
C LEU A 450 -33.34 45.75 35.27
N VAL A 451 -32.72 45.26 34.20
CA VAL A 451 -33.05 45.54 32.81
C VAL A 451 -33.92 44.38 32.33
N ALA A 452 -35.19 44.62 31.98
CA ALA A 452 -36.12 43.54 31.62
C ALA A 452 -35.80 42.91 30.25
N THR A 453 -35.13 43.67 29.37
CA THR A 453 -34.64 43.22 28.06
C THR A 453 -33.22 42.66 28.17
N SER A 454 -33.05 41.54 28.87
CA SER A 454 -31.73 40.96 29.17
C SER A 454 -30.85 40.60 27.97
N GLU A 455 -31.45 40.51 26.77
CA GLU A 455 -30.75 40.25 25.51
C GLU A 455 -30.29 41.54 24.81
N ASP A 456 -30.67 42.73 25.30
CA ASP A 456 -30.26 44.02 24.74
C ASP A 456 -29.93 45.04 25.84
N PHE A 457 -28.63 45.20 26.11
CA PHE A 457 -28.10 46.24 27.02
C PHE A 457 -27.72 47.53 26.29
N GLY A 458 -28.10 47.64 25.02
CA GLY A 458 -27.80 48.75 24.13
C GLY A 458 -28.95 49.75 23.99
N MET A 459 -28.92 50.55 22.92
CA MET A 459 -29.88 51.64 22.69
C MET A 459 -31.31 51.15 22.40
N GLN A 460 -31.50 49.87 22.12
CA GLN A 460 -32.80 49.25 21.87
C GLN A 460 -33.34 48.50 23.10
N GLY A 461 -32.55 48.44 24.17
CA GLY A 461 -32.94 47.91 25.47
C GLY A 461 -33.78 48.87 26.30
N GLU A 462 -34.38 48.33 27.36
CA GLU A 462 -35.10 49.09 28.37
C GLU A 462 -34.11 49.70 29.39
N TRP A 463 -34.50 50.80 30.00
CA TRP A 463 -33.73 51.39 31.09
C TRP A 463 -33.77 50.50 32.34
N PRO A 464 -32.67 50.37 33.09
CA PRO A 464 -32.69 49.65 34.36
C PRO A 464 -33.72 50.25 35.31
N SER A 465 -34.57 49.42 35.91
CA SER A 465 -35.52 49.81 36.95
C SER A 465 -34.83 50.45 38.16
N HIS A 466 -33.62 49.98 38.50
CA HIS A 466 -32.82 50.44 39.62
C HIS A 466 -31.34 50.56 39.20
N PRO A 467 -30.95 51.67 38.53
CA PRO A 467 -29.62 51.80 37.90
C PRO A 467 -28.47 51.80 38.91
N ASP A 468 -28.61 52.50 40.04
CA ASP A 468 -27.57 52.57 41.06
C ASP A 468 -27.31 51.20 41.72
N MET A 469 -28.36 50.40 41.88
CA MET A 469 -28.25 49.05 42.43
C MET A 469 -27.56 48.09 41.46
N LEU A 470 -27.90 48.18 40.17
CA LEU A 470 -27.22 47.42 39.12
C LEU A 470 -25.72 47.75 39.07
N ASP A 471 -25.37 49.03 39.16
CA ASP A 471 -23.98 49.48 39.16
C ASP A 471 -23.22 49.01 40.39
N TRP A 472 -23.83 49.13 41.57
CA TRP A 472 -23.23 48.65 42.82
C TRP A 472 -22.97 47.14 42.77
N LEU A 473 -23.96 46.34 42.37
CA LEU A 473 -23.81 44.89 42.24
C LEU A 473 -22.78 44.50 41.17
N ALA A 474 -22.70 45.23 40.05
CA ALA A 474 -21.73 44.96 39.00
C ALA A 474 -20.28 45.23 39.46
N VAL A 475 -20.06 46.27 40.27
CA VAL A 475 -18.75 46.56 40.88
C VAL A 475 -18.41 45.49 41.91
N GLU A 476 -19.33 45.17 42.82
CA GLU A 476 -19.14 44.14 43.85
C GLU A 476 -18.81 42.78 43.23
N PHE A 477 -19.52 42.38 42.16
CA PHE A 477 -19.25 41.13 41.46
C PHE A 477 -17.84 41.08 40.88
N ARG A 478 -17.40 42.17 40.24
CA ARG A 478 -16.05 42.27 39.67
C ARG A 478 -14.98 42.25 40.76
N GLU A 479 -15.16 43.01 41.84
CA GLU A 479 -14.17 43.16 42.93
C GLU A 479 -14.07 41.92 43.82
N SER A 480 -15.12 41.10 43.89
CA SER A 480 -15.07 39.77 44.50
C SER A 480 -14.18 38.77 43.75
N GLY A 481 -13.63 39.15 42.58
CA GLY A 481 -12.91 38.26 41.69
C GLY A 481 -13.83 37.38 40.85
N TRP A 482 -15.02 37.89 40.52
CA TRP A 482 -16.06 37.16 39.76
C TRP A 482 -16.62 35.94 40.52
N ASP A 483 -16.71 36.01 41.85
CA ASP A 483 -17.24 34.93 42.68
C ASP A 483 -18.77 34.84 42.57
N VAL A 484 -19.22 33.91 41.73
CA VAL A 484 -20.63 33.62 41.48
C VAL A 484 -21.38 33.22 42.76
N LYS A 485 -20.76 32.43 43.64
CA LYS A 485 -21.43 31.96 44.86
C LYS A 485 -21.64 33.09 45.86
N SER A 486 -20.63 33.95 46.00
CA SER A 486 -20.72 35.15 46.85
C SER A 486 -21.82 36.08 46.34
N MET A 487 -21.86 36.35 45.03
CA MET A 487 -22.88 37.23 44.44
C MET A 487 -24.29 36.68 44.59
N ILE A 488 -24.52 35.39 44.31
CA ILE A 488 -25.84 34.76 44.52
C ILE A 488 -26.25 34.85 45.99
N ARG A 489 -25.33 34.61 46.92
CA ARG A 489 -25.61 34.72 48.36
C ARG A 489 -26.02 36.13 48.74
N LEU A 490 -25.30 37.14 48.24
CA LEU A 490 -25.62 38.54 48.48
C LEU A 490 -27.06 38.83 48.03
N LEU A 491 -27.41 38.52 46.78
CA LEU A 491 -28.72 38.77 46.20
C LEU A 491 -29.90 38.18 47.00
N VAL A 492 -29.71 37.03 47.65
CA VAL A 492 -30.80 36.35 48.40
C VAL A 492 -30.80 36.60 49.90
N THR A 493 -29.83 37.37 50.42
CA THR A 493 -29.71 37.65 51.87
C THR A 493 -29.73 39.13 52.23
N SER A 494 -29.59 40.03 51.25
CA SER A 494 -29.66 41.49 51.41
C SER A 494 -31.06 42.05 51.24
#